data_AF-A0A6C0EVM9-F1
#
_entry.id   AF-A0A6C0EVM9-F1
#
_cell.length_a   1.000
_cell.length_b   1.000
_cell.length_c   1.000
_cell.angle_alpha   90.00
_cell.angle_beta   90.00
_cell.angle_gamma   90.00
#
_symmetry.space_group_name_H-M   'P 1'
#
loop_
_entity.id
_entity.type
_entity.pdbx_description
1 polymer ?
#
loop_
_entity_poly.entity_id
_entity_poly.type
_entity_poly.pdbx_seq_one_letter_code
_entity_poly.pdbx_strand_id
1 'polypeptide(L)'
;MNATFEQKIQSWVSIDNQLKLLNEKVQELRDKRNDLSENITKYAQTNNLQNATIQISDGKLKFTNTRVAAPLTFKYLEKSLGEVIKNESQVKQIVEYLKENRDSKIVPEIKRLSNK
;
A
#
# COMPACT_ATOMS: atom_id res chain seq x y z
N MET A 1 -38.75 2.88 -11.61
CA MET A 1 -38.51 4.32 -11.36
C MET A 1 -37.02 4.50 -11.13
N ASN A 2 -36.37 5.40 -11.86
CA ASN A 2 -34.95 5.69 -11.63
C ASN A 2 -34.79 6.48 -10.33
N ALA A 3 -33.80 6.14 -9.51
CA ALA A 3 -33.47 6.90 -8.31
C ALA A 3 -33.14 8.36 -8.67
N THR A 4 -33.67 9.32 -7.89
CA THR A 4 -33.40 10.74 -8.07
C THR A 4 -31.92 11.05 -7.82
N PHE A 5 -31.47 12.22 -8.27
CA PHE A 5 -30.09 12.65 -8.04
C PHE A 5 -29.78 12.72 -6.53
N GLU A 6 -30.70 13.27 -5.73
CA GLU A 6 -30.59 13.38 -4.27
C GLU A 6 -30.49 11.99 -3.62
N GLN A 7 -31.28 11.02 -4.07
CA GLN A 7 -31.22 9.64 -3.56
C GLN A 7 -29.88 8.97 -3.88
N LYS A 8 -29.28 9.25 -5.04
CA LYS A 8 -27.94 8.76 -5.40
C LYS A 8 -26.87 9.39 -4.50
N ILE A 9 -26.96 10.69 -4.22
CA ILE A 9 -26.03 11.36 -3.30
C ILE A 9 -26.17 10.81 -1.87
N GLN A 10 -27.40 10.64 -1.37
CA GLN A 10 -27.64 10.05 -0.05
C GLN A 10 -27.08 8.63 0.05
N SER A 11 -27.28 7.81 -0.98
CA SER A 11 -26.73 6.45 -1.04
C SER A 11 -25.20 6.47 -1.05
N TRP A 12 -24.59 7.35 -1.85
CA TRP A 12 -23.15 7.51 -1.91
C TRP A 12 -22.57 7.89 -0.54
N VAL A 13 -23.17 8.86 0.16
CA VAL A 13 -22.75 9.29 1.51
C VAL A 13 -22.88 8.15 2.53
N SER A 14 -23.97 7.38 2.46
CA SER A 14 -24.20 6.23 3.36
C SER A 14 -23.13 5.15 3.16
N ILE A 15 -22.81 4.81 1.91
CA ILE A 15 -21.74 3.85 1.58
C ILE A 15 -20.39 4.37 2.05
N ASP A 16 -20.07 5.63 1.77
CA ASP A 16 -18.80 6.24 2.16
C ASP A 16 -18.61 6.30 3.69
N ASN A 17 -19.70 6.52 4.45
CA ASN A 17 -19.68 6.42 5.91
C ASN A 17 -19.38 4.99 6.39
N GLN A 18 -20.00 3.98 5.79
CA GLN A 18 -19.74 2.58 6.14
C GLN A 18 -18.30 2.18 5.81
N LEU A 19 -17.80 2.59 4.65
CA LEU A 19 -16.41 2.36 4.25
C LEU A 19 -15.44 3.00 5.23
N LYS A 20 -15.71 4.22 5.71
CA LYS A 20 -14.89 4.87 6.73
C LYS A 20 -14.78 4.02 8.00
N LEU A 21 -15.91 3.60 8.56
CA LEU A 21 -15.95 2.79 9.79
C LEU A 21 -15.24 1.45 9.61
N LEU A 22 -15.47 0.77 8.48
CA LEU A 22 -14.81 -0.49 8.17
C LEU A 22 -13.31 -0.31 7.98
N ASN A 23 -12.86 0.77 7.32
CA ASN A 23 -11.44 1.05 7.12
C ASN A 23 -10.73 1.36 8.44
N GLU A 24 -11.37 2.08 9.36
CA GLU A 24 -10.85 2.28 10.72
C GLU A 24 -10.65 0.94 11.43
N LYS A 25 -11.65 0.04 11.35
CA LYS A 25 -11.53 -1.28 11.96
C LYS A 25 -10.47 -2.15 11.30
N VAL A 26 -10.38 -2.10 9.97
CA VAL A 26 -9.35 -2.82 9.20
C VAL A 26 -7.96 -2.32 9.58
N GLN A 27 -7.79 -1.02 9.78
CA GLN A 27 -6.52 -0.44 10.23
C GLN A 27 -6.14 -0.98 11.62
N GLU A 28 -7.06 -0.91 12.59
CA GLU A 28 -6.84 -1.44 13.95
C GLU A 28 -6.43 -2.93 13.94
N LEU A 29 -7.13 -3.76 13.15
CA LEU A 29 -6.83 -5.19 13.05
C LEU A 29 -5.50 -5.47 12.36
N ARG A 30 -5.15 -4.69 11.32
CA ARG A 30 -3.85 -4.79 10.66
C ARG A 30 -2.71 -4.48 11.61
N ASP A 31 -2.85 -3.42 12.41
CA ASP A 31 -1.82 -3.01 13.38
C ASP A 31 -1.60 -4.08 14.45
N LYS A 32 -2.69 -4.59 15.04
CA LYS A 32 -2.61 -5.72 16.01
C LYS A 32 -1.99 -6.97 15.40
N ARG A 33 -2.38 -7.33 14.17
CA ARG A 33 -1.82 -8.50 13.49
C ARG A 33 -0.33 -8.30 13.20
N ASN A 34 0.08 -7.12 12.78
CA ASN A 34 1.48 -6.83 12.48
C ASN A 34 2.35 -6.90 13.74
N ASP A 35 1.89 -6.33 14.86
CA ASP A 35 2.57 -6.43 16.16
C ASP A 35 2.73 -7.90 16.62
N LEU A 36 1.66 -8.69 16.53
CA LEU A 36 1.74 -10.13 16.82
C LEU A 36 2.70 -10.85 15.88
N SER A 37 2.68 -10.52 14.58
CA SER A 37 3.54 -11.15 13.58
C SER A 37 5.01 -10.88 13.86
N GLU A 38 5.37 -9.66 14.26
CA GLU A 38 6.74 -9.29 14.64
C GLU A 38 7.20 -10.09 15.87
N ASN A 39 6.37 -10.14 16.92
CA ASN A 39 6.66 -10.87 18.15
C ASN A 39 6.83 -12.39 17.90
N ILE A 40 5.92 -13.00 17.15
CA ILE A 40 5.96 -14.43 16.82
C ILE A 40 7.18 -14.75 15.96
N THR A 41 7.44 -13.94 14.92
CA THR A 41 8.59 -14.18 14.02
C THR A 41 9.92 -14.02 14.76
N LYS A 42 10.03 -13.02 15.64
CA LYS A 42 11.20 -12.82 16.50
C LYS A 42 11.41 -14.00 17.44
N TYR A 43 10.35 -14.48 18.10
CA TYR A 43 10.42 -15.66 18.95
C TYR A 43 10.87 -16.90 18.16
N ALA A 44 10.31 -17.12 16.97
CA ALA A 44 10.69 -18.22 16.11
C ALA A 44 12.16 -18.16 15.68
N GLN A 45 12.69 -16.96 15.41
CA GLN A 45 14.10 -16.77 15.08
C GLN A 45 15.02 -17.06 16.27
N THR A 46 14.72 -16.51 17.45
CA THR A 46 15.53 -16.71 18.67
C THR A 46 15.58 -18.16 19.12
N ASN A 47 14.52 -18.93 18.86
CA ASN A 47 14.40 -20.33 19.27
C ASN A 47 14.69 -21.33 18.12
N ASN A 48 15.25 -20.87 16.99
CA ASN A 48 15.59 -21.71 15.83
C ASN A 48 14.40 -22.50 15.24
N LEU A 49 13.21 -21.91 15.28
CA LEU A 49 11.97 -22.50 14.76
C LEU A 49 11.68 -22.10 13.30
N GLN A 50 12.65 -21.58 12.53
CA GLN A 50 12.36 -21.07 11.19
C GLN A 50 11.82 -22.14 10.22
N ASN A 51 12.14 -23.42 10.45
CA ASN A 51 11.64 -24.54 9.64
C ASN A 51 10.36 -25.19 10.20
N ALA A 52 9.84 -24.69 11.33
CA ALA A 52 8.65 -25.23 11.96
C ALA A 52 7.41 -25.00 11.08
N THR A 53 6.51 -25.99 11.11
CA THR A 53 5.19 -25.89 10.49
C THR A 53 4.14 -26.02 11.58
N ILE A 54 3.24 -25.04 11.68
CA ILE A 54 2.16 -25.02 12.68
C ILE A 54 0.86 -25.39 11.96
N GLN A 55 0.15 -26.40 12.44
CA GLN A 55 -1.17 -26.77 11.92
C GLN A 55 -2.25 -25.91 12.59
N ILE A 56 -3.19 -25.42 11.79
CA ILE A 56 -4.36 -24.66 12.23
C ILE A 56 -5.61 -25.27 11.58
N SER A 57 -6.80 -24.92 12.07
CA SER A 57 -8.06 -25.55 11.63
C SER A 57 -8.33 -25.40 10.12
N ASP A 58 -7.83 -24.33 9.49
CA ASP A 58 -8.00 -24.01 8.08
C ASP A 58 -6.71 -24.19 7.24
N GLY A 59 -5.65 -24.80 7.80
CA GLY A 59 -4.42 -25.07 7.05
C GLY A 59 -3.16 -25.13 7.89
N LYS A 60 -2.08 -24.52 7.40
CA LYS A 60 -0.77 -24.51 8.06
C LYS A 60 -0.05 -23.17 7.91
N LEU A 61 0.72 -22.82 8.93
CA LEU A 61 1.62 -21.68 8.94
C LEU A 61 3.07 -22.15 8.83
N LYS A 62 3.88 -21.38 8.10
CA LYS A 62 5.33 -21.56 8.00
C LYS A 62 6.02 -20.20 8.15
N PHE A 63 7.19 -20.20 8.76
CA PHE A 63 8.06 -19.03 8.79
C PHE A 63 8.86 -18.97 7.49
N THR A 64 8.69 -17.89 6.74
CA THR A 64 9.35 -17.71 5.44
C THR A 64 9.91 -16.31 5.31
N ASN A 65 11.08 -16.20 4.69
CA ASN A 65 11.64 -14.91 4.31
C ASN A 65 11.22 -14.59 2.86
N THR A 66 10.51 -13.48 2.68
CA THR A 66 10.14 -12.99 1.35
C THR A 66 11.01 -11.79 1.00
N ARG A 67 11.68 -11.85 -0.15
CA ARG A 67 12.36 -10.68 -0.70
C ARG A 67 11.31 -9.74 -1.30
N VAL A 68 11.14 -8.57 -0.71
CA VAL A 68 10.28 -7.52 -1.25
C VAL A 68 11.15 -6.53 -2.01
N ALA A 69 10.89 -6.38 -3.32
CA ALA A 69 11.56 -5.36 -4.12
C ALA A 69 10.99 -3.98 -3.78
N ALA A 70 11.87 -2.99 -3.58
CA ALA A 70 11.45 -1.62 -3.39
C ALA A 70 10.75 -1.08 -4.65
N PRO A 71 9.76 -0.19 -4.52
CA PRO A 71 9.10 0.43 -5.66
C PRO A 71 10.09 1.26 -6.49
N LEU A 72 9.90 1.28 -7.80
CA LEU A 72 10.65 2.12 -8.74
C LEU A 72 10.19 3.59 -8.62
N THR A 73 10.67 4.26 -7.58
CA THR A 73 10.44 5.69 -7.37
C THR A 73 11.35 6.52 -8.26
N PHE A 74 10.96 7.76 -8.57
CA PHE A 74 11.85 8.69 -9.29
C PHE A 74 13.16 8.94 -8.54
N LYS A 75 13.14 8.95 -7.20
CA LYS A 75 14.35 9.04 -6.37
C LYS A 75 15.28 7.84 -6.54
N TYR A 76 14.71 6.63 -6.59
CA TYR A 76 15.47 5.41 -6.87
C TYR A 76 16.07 5.46 -8.28
N LEU A 77 15.28 5.83 -9.29
CA LEU A 77 15.73 5.97 -10.67
C LEU A 77 16.86 7.00 -10.79
N GLU A 78 16.72 8.20 -10.22
CA GLU A 78 17.75 9.24 -10.24
C GLU A 78 19.07 8.74 -9.63
N LYS A 79 18.99 8.10 -8.46
CA LYS A 79 20.17 7.51 -7.80
C LYS A 79 20.82 6.45 -8.67
N SER A 80 20.06 5.47 -9.14
CA SER A 80 20.58 4.35 -9.94
C SER A 80 21.13 4.80 -11.29
N LEU A 81 20.50 5.78 -11.94
CA LEU A 81 21.01 6.37 -13.18
C LEU A 81 22.30 7.17 -12.91
N GLY A 82 22.41 7.89 -11.79
CA GLY A 82 23.63 8.61 -11.40
C GLY A 82 24.82 7.69 -11.08
N GLU A 83 24.57 6.45 -10.63
CA GLU A 83 25.62 5.44 -10.43
C GLU A 83 26.20 4.93 -11.76
N VAL A 84 25.46 5.04 -12.87
CA VAL A 84 25.85 4.53 -14.20
C VAL A 84 26.28 5.65 -15.16
N ILE A 85 25.62 6.80 -15.08
CA ILE A 85 25.81 7.96 -15.98
C ILE A 85 26.54 9.06 -15.19
N LYS A 86 27.80 9.34 -15.56
CA LYS A 86 28.64 10.35 -14.88
C LYS A 86 28.11 11.78 -14.99
N ASN A 87 27.31 12.07 -16.02
CA ASN A 87 26.76 13.40 -16.24
C ASN A 87 25.45 13.57 -15.46
N GLU A 88 25.52 14.19 -14.29
CA GLU A 88 24.36 14.47 -13.44
C GLU A 88 23.27 15.30 -14.14
N SER A 89 23.65 16.20 -15.06
CA SER A 89 22.69 17.01 -15.81
C SER A 89 21.83 16.13 -16.73
N GLN A 90 22.43 15.14 -17.39
CA GLN A 90 21.69 14.17 -18.22
C GLN A 90 20.77 13.29 -17.38
N VAL A 91 21.22 12.85 -16.20
CA VAL A 91 20.38 12.05 -15.30
C VAL A 91 19.13 12.83 -14.88
N LYS A 92 19.29 14.10 -14.50
CA LYS A 92 18.17 14.98 -14.15
C LYS A 92 17.22 15.16 -15.33
N GLN A 93 17.74 15.39 -16.53
CA GLN A 93 16.93 15.51 -17.76
C GLN A 93 16.11 14.25 -18.04
N ILE A 94 16.70 13.06 -17.90
CA ILE A 94 15.98 11.78 -18.10
C ILE A 94 14.85 11.63 -17.09
N VAL A 95 15.13 11.91 -15.81
CA VAL A 95 14.12 11.78 -14.75
C VAL A 95 12.99 12.79 -14.95
N GLU A 96 13.29 14.01 -15.37
CA GLU A 96 12.27 15.02 -15.66
C GLU A 96 11.41 14.62 -16.85
N TYR A 97 12.03 14.16 -17.94
CA TYR A 97 11.32 13.62 -19.09
C TYR A 97 10.34 12.50 -18.71
N LEU A 98 10.77 11.57 -17.84
CA LEU A 98 9.90 10.50 -17.34
C LEU A 98 8.74 11.01 -16.47
N LYS A 99 8.89 12.13 -15.76
CA LYS A 99 7.77 12.72 -15.01
C LYS A 99 6.74 13.33 -15.95
N GLU A 100 7.20 14.06 -16.96
CA GLU A 100 6.35 14.79 -17.90
C GLU A 100 5.62 13.88 -18.89
N ASN A 101 6.26 12.80 -19.34
CA ASN A 101 5.73 11.92 -20.37
C ASN A 101 5.02 10.68 -19.81
N ARG A 102 4.94 10.54 -18.49
CA ARG A 102 4.20 9.43 -17.88
C ARG A 102 2.71 9.68 -18.01
N ASP A 103 2.01 8.74 -18.64
CA ASP A 103 0.57 8.82 -18.85
C ASP A 103 -0.18 9.17 -17.57
N SER A 104 -0.93 10.26 -17.64
CA SER A 104 -1.85 10.68 -16.60
C SER A 104 -3.25 10.81 -17.18
N LYS A 105 -4.25 10.45 -16.39
CA LYS A 105 -5.67 10.58 -16.75
C LYS A 105 -6.38 11.46 -15.76
N ILE A 106 -7.15 12.42 -16.26
CA ILE A 106 -8.07 13.22 -15.45
C ILE A 106 -9.32 12.38 -15.24
N VAL A 107 -9.60 12.01 -13.99
CA VAL A 107 -10.78 11.25 -13.61
C VAL A 107 -11.67 12.16 -12.76
N PRO A 108 -12.90 12.49 -13.19
CA PRO A 108 -13.87 13.18 -12.35
C PRO A 108 -14.19 12.32 -11.12
N GLU A 109 -14.05 12.88 -9.93
CA GLU A 109 -14.29 12.17 -8.66
C GLU A 109 -15.19 12.97 -7.72
N ILE A 110 -15.96 12.26 -6.89
CA ILE A 110 -16.66 12.85 -5.75
C ILE A 110 -15.69 12.80 -4.57
N LYS A 111 -15.34 13.96 -4.00
CA LYS A 111 -14.41 14.07 -2.89
C LYS A 111 -15.11 14.60 -1.65
N ARG A 112 -15.08 13.82 -0.55
CA ARG A 112 -15.53 14.30 0.76
C ARG A 112 -14.49 15.27 1.33
N LEU A 113 -14.91 16.47 1.67
CA LEU A 113 -14.11 17.43 2.45
C LEU A 113 -14.63 17.43 3.89
N SER A 114 -13.74 17.21 4.86
CA SER A 114 -14.09 17.34 6.26
C SER A 114 -13.79 18.77 6.71
N ASN A 115 -14.79 19.46 7.25
CA ASN A 115 -14.55 20.65 8.06
C ASN A 115 -13.93 20.14 9.36
N LYS A 116 -12.62 20.29 9.51
CA LYS A 116 -12.01 20.25 10.84
C LYS A 116 -12.52 21.43 11.65
#